data_AF-X1QQ82-F1
#
_entry.id   AF-X1QQ82-F1
#
_cell.length_a   1.000
_cell.length_b   1.000
_cell.length_c   1.000
_cell.angle_alpha   90.00
_cell.angle_beta   90.00
_cell.angle_gamma   90.00
#
_symmetry.space_group_name_H-M   'P 1'
#
loop_
_entity.id
_entity.type
_entity.pdbx_description
1 polymer ?
#
loop_
_entity_poly.entity_id
_entity_poly.type
_entity_poly.pdbx_seq_one_letter_code
_entity_poly.pdbx_strand_id
1 'polypeptide(L)'
;MSKSLGNVIDPFELVEKYSTDAVRYFLLREIPPTEDGDFTYEKFKERYNADLSKGLGNLVARVLTMAEKVSSINYQPSKGKEIEKVINNTRKKYKKALDEFKFNEALIS
;
A
#
# COMPACT_ATOMS: atom_id res chain seq x y z
N MET A 1 -15.99 -17.90 4.13
CA MET A 1 -17.19 -17.10 4.51
C MET A 1 -18.43 -17.93 4.28
N SER A 2 -19.35 -18.04 5.25
CA SER A 2 -20.59 -18.81 5.12
C SER A 2 -21.79 -17.98 5.55
N LYS A 3 -22.82 -17.97 4.69
CA LYS A 3 -24.12 -17.37 5.01
C LYS A 3 -24.78 -18.03 6.23
N SER A 4 -24.59 -19.34 6.43
CA SER A 4 -25.19 -20.07 7.57
C SER A 4 -24.52 -19.76 8.90
N LEU A 5 -23.24 -19.39 8.90
CA LEU A 5 -22.49 -19.00 10.09
C LEU A 5 -22.60 -17.49 10.38
N GLY A 6 -23.28 -16.73 9.52
CA GLY A 6 -23.44 -15.28 9.68
C GLY A 6 -22.14 -14.47 9.54
N ASN A 7 -21.05 -15.08 9.08
CA ASN A 7 -19.73 -14.44 8.97
C ASN A 7 -19.41 -13.96 7.55
N VAL A 8 -20.44 -13.52 6.82
CA VAL A 8 -20.26 -12.88 5.52
C VAL A 8 -19.78 -11.46 5.75
N ILE A 9 -18.75 -11.07 5.02
CA ILE A 9 -18.19 -9.72 5.11
C ILE A 9 -18.81 -8.89 4.00
N ASP A 10 -19.38 -7.75 4.39
CA ASP A 10 -19.92 -6.78 3.44
C ASP A 10 -18.79 -5.85 2.97
N PRO A 11 -18.41 -5.90 1.67
CA PRO A 11 -17.41 -5.00 1.14
C PRO A 11 -17.85 -3.52 1.17
N PHE A 12 -19.15 -3.22 1.12
CA PHE A 12 -19.63 -1.84 1.15
C PHE A 12 -19.41 -1.19 2.52
N GLU A 13 -19.66 -1.92 3.62
CA GLU A 13 -19.37 -1.45 4.98
C GLU A 13 -17.86 -1.17 5.17
N LEU A 14 -17.00 -2.03 4.62
CA LEU A 14 -15.55 -1.84 4.66
C LEU A 14 -15.12 -0.59 3.88
N VAL A 15 -15.66 -0.39 2.68
CA VAL A 15 -15.36 0.76 1.83
C VAL A 15 -15.83 2.06 2.47
N GLU A 16 -17.04 2.08 3.04
CA GLU A 16 -17.58 3.24 3.74
C GLU A 16 -16.69 3.63 4.93
N LYS A 17 -16.16 2.64 5.66
CA LYS A 17 -15.34 2.87 6.85
C LYS A 17 -13.88 3.22 6.56
N TYR A 18 -13.26 2.62 5.54
CA TYR A 18 -11.80 2.69 5.32
C TYR A 18 -11.38 3.20 3.95
N SER A 19 -12.31 3.50 3.05
CA SER A 19 -12.12 3.80 1.62
C SER A 19 -11.93 2.59 0.71
N THR A 20 -12.28 2.78 -0.56
CA THR A 20 -12.08 1.82 -1.65
C THR A 20 -10.63 1.40 -1.81
N ASP A 21 -9.69 2.34 -1.70
CA ASP A 21 -8.27 2.08 -1.94
C ASP A 21 -7.66 1.22 -0.83
N ALA A 22 -8.08 1.40 0.42
CA ALA A 22 -7.67 0.53 1.51
C ALA A 22 -8.12 -0.92 1.31
N VAL A 23 -9.38 -1.11 0.88
CA VAL A 23 -9.92 -2.44 0.57
C VAL A 23 -9.19 -3.08 -0.61
N ARG A 24 -8.98 -2.33 -1.70
CA ARG A 24 -8.20 -2.80 -2.86
C ARG A 24 -6.78 -3.17 -2.48
N TYR A 25 -6.11 -2.33 -1.69
CA TYR A 25 -4.76 -2.59 -1.22
C TYR A 25 -4.69 -3.90 -0.44
N PHE A 26 -5.57 -4.10 0.53
CA PHE A 26 -5.59 -5.33 1.33
C PHE A 26 -5.77 -6.57 0.45
N LEU A 27 -6.77 -6.57 -0.42
CA LEU A 27 -7.06 -7.72 -1.28
C LEU A 27 -5.88 -8.06 -2.19
N LEU A 28 -5.25 -7.07 -2.80
CA LEU A 28 -4.10 -7.29 -3.70
C LEU A 28 -2.82 -7.66 -2.94
N ARG A 29 -2.70 -7.26 -1.67
CA ARG A 29 -1.49 -7.47 -0.86
C ARG A 29 -1.51 -8.81 -0.11
N GLU A 30 -2.64 -9.18 0.47
CA GLU A 30 -2.76 -10.33 1.36
C GLU A 30 -3.26 -11.59 0.68
N ILE A 31 -3.94 -11.47 -0.46
CA ILE A 31 -4.49 -12.62 -1.18
C ILE A 31 -3.62 -12.86 -2.43
N PRO A 32 -2.82 -13.94 -2.46
CA PRO A 32 -2.08 -14.29 -3.66
C PRO A 32 -3.05 -14.59 -4.82
N PRO A 33 -2.68 -14.30 -6.07
CA PRO A 33 -3.57 -14.52 -7.22
C PRO A 33 -3.92 -15.99 -7.48
N THR A 34 -3.07 -16.91 -7.02
CA THR A 34 -3.15 -18.34 -7.32
C THR A 34 -3.60 -19.19 -6.13
N GLU A 35 -3.77 -18.59 -4.97
CA GLU A 35 -4.07 -19.29 -3.72
C GLU A 35 -5.28 -18.65 -3.03
N ASP A 36 -6.00 -19.45 -2.26
CA ASP A 36 -7.07 -18.93 -1.43
C ASP A 36 -6.48 -18.09 -0.29
N GLY A 37 -7.06 -16.92 -0.06
CA GLY A 37 -6.66 -16.01 1.01
C GLY A 37 -7.73 -15.90 2.10
N ASP A 38 -7.27 -15.83 3.35
CA ASP A 38 -8.14 -15.61 4.50
C ASP A 38 -8.26 -14.13 4.85
N PHE A 39 -9.48 -13.60 4.74
CA PHE A 39 -9.81 -12.28 5.26
C PHE A 39 -10.21 -12.37 6.75
N THR A 40 -9.62 -11.52 7.58
CA THR A 40 -10.15 -11.16 8.90
C THR A 40 -10.11 -9.64 9.09
N TYR A 41 -11.03 -9.10 9.89
CA TYR A 41 -11.03 -7.67 10.22
C TYR A 41 -9.74 -7.25 10.94
N GLU A 42 -9.16 -8.14 11.73
CA GLU A 42 -7.90 -7.95 12.44
C GLU A 42 -6.75 -7.78 11.46
N LYS A 43 -6.57 -8.72 10.51
CA LYS A 43 -5.53 -8.62 9.46
C LYS A 43 -5.72 -7.37 8.62
N PHE A 44 -6.98 -7.05 8.26
CA PHE A 44 -7.30 -5.85 7.50
C PHE A 44 -6.85 -4.58 8.24
N LYS A 45 -7.24 -4.43 9.51
CA LYS A 45 -6.85 -3.29 10.34
C LYS A 45 -5.35 -3.21 10.54
N GLU A 46 -4.68 -4.35 10.71
CA GLU A 46 -3.22 -4.39 10.85
C GLU A 46 -2.54 -3.82 9.61
N ARG A 47 -2.90 -4.29 8.41
CA ARG A 47 -2.33 -3.79 7.14
C ARG A 47 -2.68 -2.34 6.88
N TYR A 48 -3.92 -1.95 7.11
CA TYR A 48 -4.33 -0.56 7.00
C TYR A 48 -3.48 0.36 7.89
N ASN A 49 -3.30 -0.01 9.15
CA ASN A 49 -2.56 0.81 10.10
C ASN A 49 -1.05 0.80 9.84
N ALA A 50 -0.46 -0.37 9.60
CA ALA A 50 0.98 -0.52 9.45
C ALA A 50 1.46 0.06 8.11
N ASP A 51 0.83 -0.33 7.00
CA ASP A 51 1.33 -0.01 5.67
C ASP A 51 0.80 1.34 5.18
N LEU A 52 -0.51 1.58 5.31
CA LEU A 52 -1.14 2.77 4.73
C LEU A 52 -1.06 3.98 5.65
N SER A 53 -1.50 3.87 6.90
CA SER A 53 -1.49 5.01 7.83
C SER A 53 -0.08 5.35 8.30
N LYS A 54 0.60 4.41 8.97
CA LYS A 54 1.93 4.64 9.57
C LYS A 54 3.09 4.57 8.57
N GLY A 55 2.93 3.81 7.49
CA GLY A 55 3.89 3.72 6.40
C GLY A 55 3.72 4.88 5.43
N LEU A 56 2.99 4.65 4.34
CA LEU A 56 2.89 5.57 3.21
C LEU A 56 2.31 6.94 3.60
N GLY A 57 1.22 6.97 4.36
CA GLY A 57 0.53 8.20 4.76
C GLY A 57 1.44 9.11 5.60
N ASN A 58 2.12 8.55 6.59
CA ASN A 58 3.08 9.28 7.40
C ASN A 58 4.27 9.79 6.57
N LEU A 59 4.80 8.98 5.65
CA LEU A 59 5.87 9.42 4.75
C LEU A 59 5.43 10.63 3.92
N VAL A 60 4.28 10.54 3.26
CA VAL A 60 3.72 11.62 2.42
C VAL A 60 3.50 12.88 3.25
N ALA A 61 2.86 12.77 4.40
CA ALA A 61 2.60 13.91 5.28
C ALA A 61 3.91 14.62 5.70
N ARG A 62 4.94 13.86 6.07
CA ARG A 62 6.25 14.41 6.47
C ARG A 62 6.99 15.06 5.31
N VAL A 63 6.96 14.44 4.13
CA VAL A 63 7.59 14.97 2.92
C VAL A 63 6.90 16.27 2.49
N LEU A 64 5.57 16.32 2.48
CA LEU A 64 4.82 17.54 2.14
C LEU A 64 5.09 18.67 3.12
N THR A 65 5.04 18.38 4.43
CA THR A 65 5.37 19.38 5.47
C THR A 65 6.79 19.94 5.29
N MET A 66 7.74 19.09 4.91
CA MET A 66 9.11 19.53 4.64
C MET A 66 9.19 20.34 3.35
N ALA A 67 8.51 19.91 2.28
CA ALA A 67 8.48 20.61 1.00
C ALA A 67 7.91 22.02 1.13
N GLU A 68 6.82 22.21 1.89
CA GLU A 68 6.26 23.54 2.19
C GLU A 68 7.29 24.45 2.86
N LYS A 69 7.98 23.94 3.89
CA LYS A 69 9.02 24.70 4.61
C LYS A 69 10.25 25.01 3.77
N VAL A 70 10.58 24.15 2.82
CA VAL A 70 11.76 24.27 1.97
C VAL A 70 11.49 25.16 0.75
N SER A 71 10.24 25.18 0.27
CA SER A 71 9.81 26.05 -0.84
C SER A 71 9.99 27.53 -0.53
N SER A 72 9.92 27.93 0.74
CA SER A 72 10.13 29.32 1.17
C SER A 72 11.60 29.77 1.14
N ILE A 73 12.56 28.86 0.96
CA ILE A 73 14.00 29.16 0.99
C ILE A 73 14.73 28.85 -0.33
N ASN A 74 14.00 28.62 -1.44
CA ASN A 74 14.58 28.38 -2.77
C ASN A 74 15.66 27.26 -2.82
N TYR A 75 15.49 26.22 -2.01
CA TYR A 75 16.41 25.10 -1.94
C TYR A 75 16.39 24.27 -3.23
N GLN A 76 17.56 23.91 -3.74
CA GLN A 76 17.72 22.99 -4.86
C GLN A 76 18.27 21.65 -4.36
N PRO A 77 17.45 20.59 -4.30
CA PRO A 77 17.92 19.28 -3.89
C PRO A 77 18.93 18.72 -4.90
N SER A 78 20.05 18.20 -4.41
CA SER A 78 20.97 17.43 -5.22
C SER A 78 20.40 16.03 -5.49
N LYS A 79 20.61 15.50 -6.70
CA LYS A 79 20.25 14.12 -7.01
C LYS A 79 21.18 13.15 -6.28
N GLY A 80 20.65 12.44 -5.30
CA GLY A 80 21.36 11.34 -4.64
C GLY A 80 21.46 10.12 -5.54
N LYS A 81 22.65 9.83 -6.08
CA LYS A 81 22.89 8.67 -6.96
C LYS A 81 22.43 7.34 -6.33
N GLU A 82 22.56 7.19 -5.02
CA GLU A 82 22.11 6.00 -4.28
C GLU A 82 20.58 5.86 -4.30
N ILE A 83 19.84 6.96 -4.10
CA ILE A 83 18.37 6.95 -4.15
C ILE A 83 17.90 6.61 -5.56
N GLU A 84 18.53 7.18 -6.59
CA GLU A 84 18.20 6.87 -7.98
C GLU A 84 18.40 5.38 -8.31
N LYS A 85 19.48 4.77 -7.79
CA LYS A 85 19.73 3.34 -7.93
C LYS A 85 18.64 2.51 -7.24
N VAL A 86 18.23 2.88 -6.02
CA VAL A 86 17.14 2.21 -5.29
C VAL A 86 15.84 2.29 -6.08
N ILE A 87 15.44 3.49 -6.53
CA ILE A 87 14.22 3.71 -7.32
C ILE A 87 14.21 2.83 -8.58
N ASN A 88 15.32 2.81 -9.32
CA ASN A 88 15.43 2.03 -10.55
C ASN A 88 15.34 0.52 -10.28
N ASN A 89 15.94 0.04 -9.20
CA ASN A 89 15.87 -1.37 -8.81
C ASN A 89 14.45 -1.76 -8.37
N THR A 90 13.80 -0.95 -7.54
CA THR A 90 12.41 -1.16 -7.10
C THR A 90 11.47 -1.15 -8.31
N ARG A 91 11.61 -0.19 -9.23
CA ARG A 91 10.79 -0.14 -10.46
C ARG A 91 10.91 -1.41 -11.31
N LYS A 92 12.12 -1.97 -11.44
CA LYS A 92 12.34 -3.23 -12.17
C LYS A 92 11.63 -4.41 -11.50
N LYS A 93 11.75 -4.54 -10.17
CA LYS A 93 11.07 -5.59 -9.41
C LYS A 93 9.55 -5.47 -9.50
N TYR A 94 9.03 -4.27 -9.23
CA TYR A 94 7.62 -3.94 -9.32
C TYR A 94 7.04 -4.32 -10.69
N LYS A 95 7.70 -3.88 -11.78
CA LYS A 95 7.22 -4.14 -13.14
C LYS A 95 7.20 -5.65 -13.44
N LYS A 96 8.27 -6.36 -13.09
CA LYS A 96 8.33 -7.82 -13.28
C LYS A 96 7.19 -8.53 -12.54
N ALA A 97 6.98 -8.21 -11.26
CA ALA A 97 5.92 -8.81 -10.46
C ALA A 97 4.53 -8.49 -11.03
N LEU A 98 4.32 -7.26 -11.49
CA LEU A 98 3.06 -6.85 -12.09
C LEU A 98 2.77 -7.57 -13.42
N ASP A 99 3.78 -7.71 -14.28
CA ASP A 99 3.66 -8.41 -15.58
C ASP A 99 3.38 -9.92 -15.38
N GLU A 100 3.81 -10.49 -14.25
CA GLU A 100 3.53 -11.87 -13.84
C GLU A 100 2.24 -12.01 -13.00
N PHE A 101 1.44 -10.95 -12.88
CA PHE A 101 0.23 -10.87 -12.05
C PHE A 101 0.44 -11.08 -10.54
N LYS A 102 1.67 -11.04 -10.06
CA LYS A 102 2.04 -11.21 -8.64
C LYS A 102 1.85 -9.90 -7.87
N PHE A 103 0.59 -9.46 -7.72
CA PHE A 103 0.24 -8.17 -7.13
C PHE A 103 0.75 -8.01 -5.68
N ASN A 104 0.71 -9.08 -4.90
CA ASN A 104 1.22 -9.12 -3.53
C ASN A 104 2.71 -8.81 -3.48
N GLU A 105 3.51 -9.38 -4.39
CA GLU A 105 4.95 -9.09 -4.51
C GLU A 105 5.20 -7.69 -5.05
N ALA A 106 4.40 -7.24 -6.02
CA ALA A 106 4.52 -5.90 -6.61
C ALA A 106 4.33 -4.80 -5.54
N LEU A 107 3.42 -4.99 -4.59
CA LEU A 107 3.17 -4.05 -3.50
C LEU A 107 4.24 -4.08 -2.38
N ILE A 108 5.16 -5.06 -2.39
CA ILE A 108 6.27 -5.21 -1.42
C ILE A 108 7.63 -4.76 -2.00
N SER A 109 7.69 -4.58 -3.32
CA SER A 109 8.93 -4.46 -4.13
C SER A 109 9.87 -3.30 -3.79
#